data_AF-T1DAC8-F1
#
_entry.id   AF-T1DAC8-F1
#
_cell.length_a   1.000
_cell.length_b   1.000
_cell.length_c   1.000
_cell.angle_alpha   90.00
_cell.angle_beta   90.00
_cell.angle_gamma   90.00
#
_symmetry.space_group_name_H-M   'P 1'
#
loop_
_entity.id
_entity.type
_entity.pdbx_description
1 polymer ?
#
loop_
_entity_poly.entity_id
_entity_poly.type
_entity_poly.pdbx_seq_one_letter_code
_entity_poly.pdbx_strand_id
1 'polypeptide(L)'
;MAAFIDDLALEYFLVTLVSVLTLYTIVYVYLEYRNNGTKDLRSAMAPAGFPLLVLGGVILTIGLFQEFVWPLPGSYNIFYGDPFLMLGMVTLLYAISVLRDYKLQFPGIFALAIGLLAIVYGYNGYINTLPSASEALNTFLLYLGYGAFGILVYPVSLIYDILPSKT
;
A
#
# COMPACT_ATOMS: atom_id res chain seq x y z
N MET A 1 -20.81 -27.35 4.57
CA MET A 1 -20.97 -25.90 4.32
C MET A 1 -19.75 -25.22 4.92
N ALA A 2 -18.91 -24.59 4.10
CA ALA A 2 -17.92 -23.66 4.65
C ALA A 2 -18.69 -22.45 5.20
N ALA A 3 -18.36 -22.00 6.40
CA ALA A 3 -18.93 -20.77 6.94
C ALA A 3 -18.48 -19.60 6.06
N PHE A 4 -19.42 -18.75 5.63
CA PHE A 4 -19.08 -17.48 5.00
C PHE A 4 -18.41 -16.60 6.06
N ILE A 5 -17.09 -16.43 5.94
CA ILE A 5 -16.33 -15.49 6.76
C ILE A 5 -16.34 -14.18 5.99
N ASP A 6 -17.02 -13.17 6.53
CA ASP A 6 -17.02 -11.81 5.99
C ASP A 6 -15.82 -11.05 6.56
N ASP A 7 -14.68 -11.13 5.87
CA ASP A 7 -13.43 -10.45 6.18
C ASP A 7 -13.35 -9.02 5.63
N LEU A 8 -14.36 -8.60 4.86
CA LEU A 8 -14.39 -7.31 4.16
C LEU A 8 -14.25 -6.12 5.12
N ALA A 9 -14.93 -6.16 6.26
CA ALA A 9 -14.84 -5.11 7.27
C ALA A 9 -13.42 -4.99 7.86
N LEU A 10 -12.74 -6.12 8.06
CA LEU A 10 -11.37 -6.17 8.56
C LEU A 10 -10.40 -5.63 7.50
N GLU A 11 -10.56 -6.01 6.23
CA GLU A 11 -9.75 -5.49 5.14
C GLU A 11 -9.87 -3.97 5.02
N TYR A 12 -11.10 -3.43 4.97
CA TYR A 12 -11.29 -1.99 4.90
C TYR A 12 -10.66 -1.26 6.08
N PHE A 13 -10.76 -1.83 7.28
CA PHE A 13 -10.09 -1.29 8.45
C PHE A 13 -8.57 -1.30 8.30
N LEU A 14 -7.98 -2.42 7.87
CA LEU A 14 -6.54 -2.57 7.70
C LEU A 14 -5.97 -1.66 6.61
N VAL A 15 -6.64 -1.59 5.46
CA VAL A 15 -6.31 -0.66 4.37
C VAL A 15 -6.32 0.76 4.90
N THR A 16 -7.41 1.19 5.54
CA THR A 16 -7.57 2.54 6.09
C THR A 16 -6.49 2.86 7.11
N LEU A 17 -6.21 1.93 8.04
CA LEU A 17 -5.22 2.12 9.08
C LEU A 17 -3.81 2.28 8.51
N VAL A 18 -3.44 1.45 7.53
CA VAL A 18 -2.14 1.58 6.83
C VAL A 18 -2.06 2.89 6.06
N SER A 19 -3.13 3.32 5.38
CA SER A 19 -3.15 4.61 4.69
C SER A 19 -2.94 5.78 5.66
N VAL A 20 -3.65 5.78 6.80
CA VAL A 20 -3.57 6.84 7.81
C VAL A 20 -2.18 6.88 8.43
N LEU A 21 -1.59 5.73 8.81
CA LEU A 21 -0.25 5.68 9.36
C LEU A 21 0.82 6.10 8.34
N THR A 22 0.67 5.70 7.09
CA THR A 22 1.59 6.09 6.01
C THR A 22 1.49 7.59 5.76
N LEU A 23 0.28 8.14 5.67
CA LEU A 23 0.05 9.57 5.50
C LEU A 23 0.60 10.37 6.69
N TYR A 24 0.34 9.93 7.92
CA TYR A 24 0.90 10.53 9.12
C TYR A 24 2.43 10.56 9.07
N THR A 25 3.06 9.45 8.67
CA THR A 25 4.51 9.36 8.53
C THR A 25 5.04 10.35 7.49
N ILE A 26 4.41 10.42 6.32
CA ILE A 26 4.79 11.36 5.25
C ILE A 26 4.70 12.81 5.75
N VAL A 27 3.58 13.17 6.39
CA VAL A 27 3.37 14.52 6.94
C VAL A 27 4.40 14.83 8.03
N TYR A 28 4.66 13.88 8.93
CA TYR A 28 5.62 14.04 10.00
C TYR A 28 7.04 14.25 9.47
N VAL A 29 7.50 13.42 8.53
CA VAL A 29 8.80 13.55 7.86
C VAL A 29 8.91 14.88 7.11
N TYR A 30 7.84 15.32 6.45
CA TYR A 30 7.81 16.62 5.78
C TYR A 30 7.96 17.79 6.76
N LEU A 31 7.29 17.73 7.91
CA LEU A 31 7.41 18.74 8.96
C LEU A 31 8.83 18.76 9.56
N GLU A 32 9.40 17.60 9.82
CA GLU A 32 10.80 17.47 10.27
C GLU A 32 11.78 18.04 9.25
N TYR A 33 11.59 17.72 7.96
CA TYR A 33 12.37 18.30 6.88
C TYR A 33 12.29 19.83 6.85
N ARG A 34 11.10 20.39 7.04
CA ARG A 34 10.89 21.85 7.04
C ARG A 34 11.54 22.55 8.23
N ASN A 35 11.53 21.93 9.40
CA ASN A 35 12.03 22.53 10.64
C ASN A 35 13.54 22.32 10.84
N ASN A 36 14.03 21.12 10.53
CA ASN A 36 15.39 20.67 10.85
C ASN A 36 16.27 20.44 9.60
N GLY A 37 15.72 20.62 8.40
CA GLY A 37 16.39 20.38 7.13
C GLY A 37 16.53 18.89 6.84
N THR A 38 17.61 18.50 6.16
CA THR A 38 17.89 17.09 5.84
C THR A 38 18.47 16.29 7.00
N LYS A 39 18.62 16.91 8.18
CA LYS A 39 19.20 16.26 9.35
C LYS A 39 18.18 15.27 9.91
N ASP A 40 18.54 14.00 9.88
CA ASP A 40 17.87 12.93 10.62
C ASP A 40 16.43 12.60 10.17
N LEU A 41 16.13 12.71 8.87
CA LEU A 41 14.84 12.27 8.33
C LEU A 41 14.55 10.79 8.56
N ARG A 42 15.60 9.99 8.81
CA ARG A 42 15.50 8.55 9.01
C ARG A 42 15.00 8.18 10.39
N SER A 43 15.42 8.89 11.43
CA SER A 43 14.82 8.72 12.75
C SER A 43 13.36 9.14 12.76
N ALA A 44 12.97 10.12 11.93
CA ALA A 44 11.56 10.53 11.81
C ALA A 44 10.66 9.43 11.22
N MET A 45 11.20 8.56 10.36
CA MET A 45 10.48 7.42 9.79
C MET A 45 10.48 6.18 10.67
N ALA A 46 11.53 5.98 11.48
CA ALA A 46 11.74 4.76 12.25
C ALA A 46 10.54 4.34 13.14
N PRO A 47 9.83 5.25 13.85
CA PRO A 47 8.68 4.90 14.66
C PRO A 47 7.54 4.24 13.88
N ALA A 48 7.39 4.55 12.60
CA ALA A 48 6.36 3.94 11.74
C ALA A 48 6.74 2.53 11.29
N GLY A 49 8.03 2.17 11.32
CA GLY A 49 8.55 0.91 10.80
C GLY A 49 7.92 -0.31 11.47
N PHE A 50 7.89 -0.37 12.80
CA PHE A 50 7.35 -1.55 13.51
C PHE A 50 5.83 -1.72 13.34
N PRO A 51 4.99 -0.68 13.53
CA PRO A 51 3.56 -0.78 13.25
C PRO A 51 3.25 -1.23 11.82
N LEU A 52 3.95 -0.66 10.82
CA LEU A 52 3.75 -1.02 9.41
C LEU A 52 4.26 -2.43 9.11
N LEU A 53 5.31 -2.90 9.77
CA LEU A 53 5.77 -4.29 9.65
C LEU A 53 4.67 -5.26 10.09
N VAL A 54 4.06 -5.01 11.26
CA VAL A 54 2.98 -5.86 11.80
C VAL A 54 1.77 -5.82 10.87
N LEU A 55 1.32 -4.62 10.48
CA LEU A 55 0.14 -4.48 9.62
C LEU A 55 0.35 -5.07 8.24
N GLY A 56 1.51 -4.81 7.62
CA GLY A 56 1.87 -5.41 6.33
C GLY A 56 1.93 -6.93 6.42
N GLY A 57 2.43 -7.49 7.52
CA GLY A 57 2.45 -8.94 7.77
C GLY A 57 1.04 -9.53 7.86
N VAL A 58 0.14 -8.87 8.60
CA VAL A 58 -1.26 -9.28 8.71
C VAL A 58 -1.96 -9.22 7.36
N ILE A 59 -1.84 -8.09 6.65
CA ILE A 59 -2.44 -7.89 5.31
C ILE A 59 -1.93 -8.95 4.33
N LEU A 60 -0.61 -9.19 4.27
CA LEU A 60 -0.04 -10.19 3.39
C LEU A 60 -0.56 -11.59 3.69
N THR A 61 -0.69 -11.93 4.98
CA THR A 61 -1.18 -13.26 5.40
C THR A 61 -2.64 -13.47 5.00
N ILE A 62 -3.49 -12.46 5.23
CA ILE A 62 -4.90 -12.50 4.84
C ILE A 62 -5.03 -12.54 3.31
N GLY A 63 -4.31 -11.67 2.59
CA GLY A 63 -4.32 -11.67 1.12
C GLY A 63 -3.89 -13.01 0.52
N LEU A 64 -2.81 -13.61 1.03
CA LEU A 64 -2.39 -14.97 0.62
C LEU A 64 -3.47 -16.01 0.93
N PHE A 65 -4.10 -15.94 2.10
CA PHE A 65 -5.20 -16.84 2.43
C PHE A 65 -6.37 -16.71 1.46
N GLN A 66 -6.74 -15.48 1.08
CA GLN A 66 -7.78 -15.24 0.07
C GLN A 66 -7.42 -15.84 -1.29
N GLU A 67 -6.18 -15.64 -1.77
CA GLU A 67 -5.73 -16.25 -3.03
C GLU A 67 -5.93 -17.78 -3.08
N PHE A 68 -5.68 -18.47 -1.97
CA PHE A 68 -5.74 -19.93 -1.91
C PHE A 68 -7.09 -20.51 -1.48
N VAL A 69 -7.90 -19.74 -0.74
CA VAL A 69 -9.09 -20.26 -0.04
C VAL A 69 -10.39 -19.62 -0.53
N TRP A 70 -10.34 -18.58 -1.37
CA TRP A 70 -11.55 -17.87 -1.82
C TRP A 70 -12.60 -18.83 -2.41
N PRO A 71 -13.79 -18.92 -1.80
CA PRO A 71 -14.75 -19.98 -2.11
C PRO A 71 -15.67 -19.65 -3.29
N LEU A 72 -15.62 -18.43 -3.81
CA LEU A 72 -16.51 -17.99 -4.89
C LEU A 72 -15.87 -18.23 -6.27
N PRO A 73 -16.49 -19.03 -7.15
CA PRO A 73 -16.05 -19.17 -8.53
C PRO A 73 -16.26 -17.86 -9.30
N GLY A 74 -15.21 -17.34 -9.92
CA GLY A 74 -15.28 -16.17 -10.82
C GLY A 74 -14.14 -15.17 -10.62
N SER A 75 -14.09 -14.16 -11.48
CA SER A 75 -13.07 -13.09 -11.49
C SER A 75 -13.19 -12.07 -10.35
N TYR A 76 -14.18 -12.20 -9.47
CA TYR A 76 -14.35 -11.29 -8.32
C TYR A 76 -13.17 -11.33 -7.35
N ASN A 77 -12.48 -12.47 -7.22
CA ASN A 77 -11.30 -12.61 -6.35
C ASN A 77 -10.14 -11.69 -6.80
N ILE A 78 -9.96 -11.53 -8.12
CA ILE A 78 -8.85 -10.80 -8.74
C ILE A 78 -8.90 -9.28 -8.44
N PHE A 79 -10.10 -8.76 -8.17
CA PHE A 79 -10.31 -7.32 -7.93
C PHE A 79 -10.25 -6.92 -6.45
N TYR A 80 -10.02 -7.86 -5.52
CA TYR A 80 -9.96 -7.55 -4.09
C TYR A 80 -8.76 -8.23 -3.41
N GLY A 81 -8.52 -9.52 -3.70
CA GLY A 81 -7.39 -10.28 -3.15
C GLY A 81 -6.03 -9.76 -3.62
N ASP A 82 -5.80 -9.70 -4.94
CA ASP A 82 -4.50 -9.31 -5.50
C ASP A 82 -4.04 -7.91 -5.02
N PRO A 83 -4.86 -6.85 -5.06
CA PRO A 83 -4.46 -5.53 -4.59
C PRO A 83 -4.18 -5.49 -3.08
N PHE A 84 -4.94 -6.25 -2.28
CA PHE A 84 -4.75 -6.33 -0.84
C PHE A 84 -3.44 -7.05 -0.50
N LEU A 85 -3.15 -8.16 -1.18
CA LEU A 85 -1.88 -8.87 -1.09
C LEU A 85 -0.71 -7.95 -1.49
N MET A 86 -0.84 -7.24 -2.61
CA MET A 86 0.16 -6.28 -3.10
C MET A 86 0.42 -5.14 -2.11
N LEU A 87 -0.63 -4.61 -1.47
CA LEU A 87 -0.49 -3.61 -0.40
C LEU A 87 0.33 -4.16 0.78
N GLY A 88 0.05 -5.39 1.19
CA GLY A 88 0.82 -6.08 2.24
C GLY A 88 2.29 -6.21 1.89
N MET A 89 2.60 -6.63 0.66
CA MET A 89 3.98 -6.74 0.17
C MET A 89 4.73 -5.40 0.20
N VAL A 90 4.15 -4.34 -0.37
CA VAL A 90 4.81 -3.01 -0.41
C VAL A 90 5.01 -2.46 0.99
N THR A 91 4.01 -2.62 1.86
CA THR A 91 4.05 -2.14 3.23
C THR A 91 5.15 -2.86 4.03
N LEU A 92 5.28 -4.19 3.87
CA LEU A 92 6.36 -4.97 4.46
C LEU A 92 7.73 -4.55 3.94
N LEU A 93 7.90 -4.43 2.62
CA LEU A 93 9.16 -4.01 2.02
C LEU A 93 9.58 -2.64 2.53
N TYR A 94 8.64 -1.68 2.57
CA TYR A 94 8.88 -0.36 3.13
C TYR A 94 9.27 -0.43 4.61
N ALA A 95 8.50 -1.14 5.42
CA ALA A 95 8.76 -1.26 6.86
C ALA A 95 10.13 -1.89 7.15
N ILE A 96 10.49 -2.95 6.43
CA ILE A 96 11.81 -3.60 6.53
C ILE A 96 12.91 -2.60 6.15
N SER A 97 12.74 -1.87 5.04
CA SER A 97 13.75 -0.90 4.62
C SER A 97 13.94 0.24 5.63
N VAL A 98 12.85 0.73 6.24
CA VAL A 98 12.90 1.72 7.31
C VAL A 98 13.61 1.15 8.53
N LEU A 99 13.25 -0.05 9.00
CA LEU A 99 13.82 -0.65 10.22
C LEU A 99 15.28 -1.11 10.09
N ARG A 100 15.77 -1.39 8.87
CA ARG A 100 17.10 -1.99 8.62
C ARG A 100 18.09 -1.07 7.94
N ASP A 101 17.78 0.22 7.83
CA ASP A 101 18.65 1.15 7.15
C ASP A 101 18.90 0.85 5.66
N TYR A 102 17.96 0.17 5.00
CA TYR A 102 18.04 -0.12 3.56
C TYR A 102 17.49 1.04 2.70
N LYS A 103 17.90 1.03 1.44
CA LYS A 103 17.44 1.97 0.43
C LYS A 103 15.94 1.83 0.17
N LEU A 104 15.22 2.95 0.14
CA LEU A 104 13.78 3.00 -0.14
C LEU A 104 13.46 2.91 -1.63
N GLN A 105 14.44 3.10 -2.52
CA GLN A 105 14.25 3.00 -3.97
C GLN A 105 13.66 1.65 -4.39
N PHE A 106 14.00 0.55 -3.71
CA PHE A 106 13.50 -0.78 -4.05
C PHE A 106 12.02 -0.93 -3.70
N PRO A 107 11.58 -0.68 -2.43
CA PRO A 107 10.16 -0.54 -2.14
C PRO A 107 9.42 0.43 -3.08
N GLY A 108 10.08 1.54 -3.47
CA GLY A 108 9.53 2.51 -4.43
C GLY A 108 9.28 1.93 -5.82
N ILE A 109 10.22 1.13 -6.37
CA ILE A 109 10.03 0.45 -7.67
C ILE A 109 8.85 -0.54 -7.59
N PHE A 110 8.75 -1.28 -6.48
CA PHE A 110 7.61 -2.18 -6.25
C PHE A 110 6.29 -1.41 -6.17
N ALA A 111 6.25 -0.30 -5.43
CA ALA A 111 5.08 0.57 -5.34
C ALA A 111 4.69 1.18 -6.69
N LEU A 112 5.66 1.55 -7.53
CA LEU A 112 5.42 2.03 -8.90
C LEU A 112 4.77 0.94 -9.76
N ALA A 113 5.34 -0.27 -9.76
CA ALA A 113 4.82 -1.37 -10.57
C ALA A 113 3.40 -1.75 -10.15
N ILE A 114 3.16 -1.86 -8.84
CA ILE A 114 1.85 -2.14 -8.28
C ILE A 114 0.88 -0.98 -8.53
N GLY A 115 1.35 0.27 -8.47
CA GLY A 115 0.53 1.44 -8.76
C GLY A 115 0.04 1.47 -10.20
N LEU A 116 0.91 1.14 -11.16
CA LEU A 116 0.53 1.01 -12.57
C LEU A 116 -0.49 -0.12 -12.77
N LEU A 117 -0.26 -1.28 -12.15
CA LEU A 117 -1.21 -2.39 -12.20
C LEU A 117 -2.57 -2.01 -11.58
N ALA A 118 -2.57 -1.32 -10.45
CA ALA A 118 -3.81 -0.84 -9.81
C ALA A 118 -4.64 0.02 -10.76
N ILE A 119 -4.03 0.95 -11.51
CA ILE A 119 -4.77 1.76 -12.50
C ILE A 119 -5.38 0.88 -13.59
N VAL A 120 -4.64 -0.12 -14.09
CA VAL A 120 -5.14 -1.06 -15.11
C VAL A 120 -6.31 -1.88 -14.56
N TYR A 121 -6.22 -2.35 -13.32
CA TYR A 121 -7.30 -3.08 -12.64
C TYR A 121 -8.51 -2.17 -12.46
N GLY A 122 -8.35 -0.97 -11.91
CA GLY A 122 -9.43 -0.01 -11.79
C GLY A 122 -10.13 0.26 -13.12
N TYR A 123 -9.35 0.47 -14.18
CA TYR A 123 -9.89 0.70 -15.52
C TYR A 123 -10.69 -0.50 -16.03
N ASN A 124 -10.15 -1.72 -15.91
CA ASN A 124 -10.85 -2.94 -16.29
C ASN A 124 -12.12 -3.18 -15.45
N GLY A 125 -12.10 -2.86 -14.17
CA GLY A 125 -13.25 -2.90 -13.29
C GLY A 125 -14.36 -1.95 -13.75
N TYR A 126 -13.98 -0.74 -14.17
CA TYR A 126 -14.89 0.28 -14.70
C TYR A 126 -15.61 -0.17 -15.98
N ILE A 127 -14.89 -0.79 -16.92
CA ILE A 127 -15.45 -1.13 -18.23
C ILE A 127 -16.16 -2.49 -18.28
N ASN A 128 -15.77 -3.47 -17.45
CA ASN A 128 -16.13 -4.88 -17.68
C ASN A 128 -16.86 -5.59 -16.53
N THR A 129 -16.93 -5.05 -15.31
CA THR A 129 -17.13 -5.93 -14.13
C THR A 129 -18.19 -5.49 -13.12
N LEU A 130 -18.60 -4.20 -13.09
CA LEU A 130 -19.46 -3.70 -12.02
C LEU A 130 -20.92 -3.45 -12.47
N PRO A 131 -21.92 -3.92 -11.69
CA PRO A 131 -23.33 -3.93 -12.10
C PRO A 131 -23.98 -2.55 -12.10
N SER A 132 -23.41 -1.57 -11.40
CA SER A 132 -23.88 -0.17 -11.39
C SER A 132 -22.79 0.80 -11.80
N ALA A 133 -23.17 1.86 -12.54
CA ALA A 133 -22.23 2.90 -12.99
C ALA A 133 -21.56 3.64 -11.82
N SER A 134 -22.26 3.76 -10.67
CA SER A 134 -21.72 4.37 -9.45
C SER A 134 -20.67 3.49 -8.79
N GLU A 135 -20.88 2.18 -8.70
CA GLU A 135 -19.88 1.24 -8.16
C GLU A 135 -18.67 1.20 -9.07
N ALA A 136 -18.88 1.11 -10.39
CA ALA A 136 -17.83 1.17 -11.40
C ALA A 136 -16.93 2.39 -11.21
N LEU A 137 -17.53 3.58 -11.10
CA LEU A 137 -16.80 4.83 -10.92
C LEU A 137 -16.06 4.88 -9.58
N ASN A 138 -16.72 4.48 -8.49
CA ASN A 138 -16.10 4.51 -7.16
C ASN A 138 -14.89 3.59 -7.07
N THR A 139 -15.01 2.36 -7.61
CA THR A 139 -13.89 1.43 -7.69
C THR A 139 -12.77 2.00 -8.56
N PHE A 140 -13.08 2.54 -9.74
CA PHE A 140 -12.08 3.16 -10.60
C PHE A 140 -11.31 4.28 -9.88
N LEU A 141 -12.01 5.20 -9.22
CA LEU A 141 -11.39 6.32 -8.51
C LEU A 141 -10.52 5.87 -7.35
N LEU A 142 -10.94 4.82 -6.62
CA LEU A 142 -10.15 4.23 -5.56
C LEU A 142 -8.82 3.68 -6.10
N TYR A 143 -8.90 2.84 -7.14
CA TYR A 143 -7.74 2.26 -7.79
C TYR A 143 -6.83 3.29 -8.45
N LEU A 144 -7.42 4.34 -9.03
CA LEU A 144 -6.67 5.46 -9.59
C LEU A 144 -5.91 6.21 -8.50
N GLY A 145 -6.54 6.47 -7.35
CA GLY A 145 -5.91 7.12 -6.20
C GLY A 145 -4.75 6.30 -5.63
N TYR A 146 -4.97 5.01 -5.39
CA TYR A 146 -3.93 4.08 -4.96
C TYR A 146 -2.79 3.95 -5.98
N GLY A 147 -3.16 3.88 -7.26
CA GLY A 147 -2.22 3.80 -8.36
C GLY A 147 -1.33 5.02 -8.48
N ALA A 148 -1.93 6.21 -8.45
CA ALA A 148 -1.24 7.49 -8.45
C ALA A 148 -0.31 7.61 -7.23
N PHE A 149 -0.77 7.20 -6.05
CA PHE A 149 0.08 7.17 -4.85
C PHE A 149 1.30 6.27 -5.05
N GLY A 150 1.12 5.03 -5.52
CA GLY A 150 2.23 4.11 -5.79
C GLY A 150 3.24 4.66 -6.80
N ILE A 151 2.77 5.32 -7.86
CA ILE A 151 3.62 5.99 -8.86
C ILE A 151 4.43 7.12 -8.23
N LEU A 152 3.81 7.95 -7.39
CA LEU A 152 4.47 9.10 -6.75
C LEU A 152 5.44 8.69 -5.63
N VAL A 153 5.25 7.54 -5.00
CA VAL A 153 6.17 7.03 -3.97
C VAL A 153 7.56 6.77 -4.54
N TYR A 154 7.69 6.31 -5.80
CA TYR A 154 8.99 6.03 -6.38
C TYR A 154 9.93 7.25 -6.47
N PRO A 155 9.57 8.38 -7.12
CA PRO A 155 10.44 9.55 -7.15
C PRO A 155 10.71 10.10 -5.75
N VAL A 156 9.75 10.03 -4.83
CA VAL A 156 9.96 10.42 -3.42
C VAL A 156 11.00 9.54 -2.74
N SER A 157 10.95 8.22 -2.95
CA SER A 157 11.92 7.27 -2.39
C SER A 157 13.33 7.49 -2.92
N LEU A 158 13.47 7.85 -4.21
CA LEU A 158 14.75 8.19 -4.82
C LEU A 158 15.33 9.47 -4.21
N ILE A 159 14.51 10.52 -4.12
CA ILE A 159 14.94 11.79 -3.51
C ILE A 159 15.44 11.52 -2.10
N TYR A 160 14.68 10.75 -1.32
CA TYR A 160 15.02 10.40 0.04
C TYR A 160 16.37 9.68 0.15
N ASP A 161 16.61 8.66 -0.68
CA ASP A 161 17.88 7.90 -0.68
C ASP A 161 19.10 8.73 -1.11
N ILE A 162 18.89 9.85 -1.82
CA ILE A 162 19.95 10.78 -2.25
C ILE A 162 20.25 11.83 -1.16
N LEU A 163 19.29 12.13 -0.29
CA LEU A 163 19.51 13.10 0.78
C LEU A 163 20.61 12.58 1.73
N PRO A 164 21.58 13.43 2.12
CA PRO A 164 22.65 12.99 3.00
C PRO A 164 22.09 12.61 4.38
N SER A 165 22.07 11.32 4.69
CA SER A 165 21.87 10.85 6.06
C SER A 165 23.17 11.03 6.83
N LYS A 166 23.13 11.62 8.03
CA LYS A 166 24.31 11.68 8.90
C LYS A 166 24.81 10.26 9.20
N THR A 167 26.09 10.02 8.91
CA THR A 167 26.93 9.06 9.65
C THR A 167 27.13 9.51 11.09
#